data_AF-A0A9C9NZD8-F1
#
_entry.id   AF-A0A9C9NZD8-F1
#
_cell.length_a   1.000
_cell.length_b   1.000
_cell.length_c   1.000
_cell.angle_alpha   90.00
_cell.angle_beta   90.00
_cell.angle_gamma   90.00
#
_symmetry.space_group_name_H-M   'P 1'
#
loop_
_entity.id
_entity.type
_entity.pdbx_description
1 polymer ?
#
loop_
_entity_poly.entity_id
_entity_poly.type
_entity_poly.pdbx_seq_one_letter_code
_entity_poly.pdbx_strand_id
1 'polypeptide(L)'
;MEQSKRSFLGKVGRKIRTQFGAGILVVVPIIIAILILVWLFGYVDNIAQPVAKSLLGRTIPGLGFAITVVLIYLTGVAATSVIGKRLIGYGESLLARVPLFRYIYTSVKQIMESFAASRETGFLQVVLVEFPKKGMRVIGFVTSEACVESGEN
;
A
#
# COMPACT_ATOMS: atom_id res chain seq x y z
N MET A 1 42.57 -3.18 -35.18
CA MET A 1 41.40 -3.99 -34.78
C MET A 1 41.06 -3.93 -33.27
N GLU A 2 41.93 -3.39 -32.41
CA GLU A 2 41.76 -3.49 -30.94
C GLU A 2 40.81 -2.47 -30.29
N GLN A 3 40.63 -1.29 -30.89
CA GLN A 3 39.73 -0.25 -30.35
C GLN A 3 38.24 -0.58 -30.46
N SER A 4 37.83 -1.36 -31.47
CA SER A 4 36.42 -1.76 -31.66
C SER A 4 35.93 -2.70 -30.53
N LYS A 5 36.78 -3.63 -30.07
CA LYS A 5 36.45 -4.56 -28.98
C LYS A 5 36.23 -3.86 -27.64
N ARG A 6 37.02 -2.81 -27.33
CA ARG A 6 36.91 -2.08 -26.04
C ARG A 6 35.60 -1.31 -25.88
N SER A 7 35.07 -0.71 -26.96
CA SER A 7 33.77 0.00 -26.89
C SER A 7 32.57 -0.97 -26.80
N PHE A 8 32.68 -2.15 -27.40
CA PHE A 8 31.63 -3.17 -27.40
C PHE A 8 31.47 -3.82 -26.01
N LEU A 9 32.59 -4.15 -25.35
CA LEU A 9 32.59 -4.73 -24.00
C LEU A 9 31.98 -3.77 -22.95
N GLY A 10 32.27 -2.47 -23.03
CA GLY A 10 31.67 -1.47 -22.15
C GLY A 10 30.15 -1.31 -22.32
N LYS A 11 29.65 -1.39 -23.56
CA LYS A 11 28.21 -1.32 -23.87
C LYS A 11 27.47 -2.57 -23.39
N VAL A 12 28.05 -3.75 -23.59
CA VAL A 12 27.48 -5.02 -23.13
C VAL A 12 27.43 -5.08 -21.60
N GLY A 13 28.50 -4.70 -20.90
CA GLY A 13 28.52 -4.66 -19.42
C GLY A 13 27.47 -3.70 -18.85
N ARG A 14 27.26 -2.53 -19.47
CA ARG A 14 26.20 -1.60 -19.06
C ARG A 14 24.80 -2.18 -19.28
N LYS A 15 24.58 -2.90 -20.37
CA LYS A 15 23.29 -3.54 -20.70
C LYS A 15 22.94 -4.66 -19.71
N ILE A 16 23.92 -5.51 -19.36
CA ILE A 16 23.76 -6.58 -18.35
C ILE A 16 23.44 -5.98 -16.99
N ARG A 17 24.18 -4.95 -16.54
CA ARG A 17 23.95 -4.32 -15.23
C ARG A 17 22.54 -3.71 -15.12
N THR A 18 22.07 -3.05 -16.18
CA THR A 18 20.73 -2.46 -16.19
C THR A 18 19.64 -3.55 -16.17
N GLN A 19 19.79 -4.63 -16.93
CA GLN A 19 18.83 -5.73 -16.97
C GLN A 19 18.81 -6.53 -15.65
N PHE A 20 19.98 -6.78 -15.06
CA PHE A 20 20.09 -7.44 -13.76
C PHE A 20 19.48 -6.60 -12.64
N GLY A 21 19.74 -5.29 -12.62
CA GLY A 21 19.13 -4.36 -11.67
C GLY A 21 17.60 -4.32 -11.80
N ALA A 22 17.07 -4.31 -13.04
CA ALA A 22 15.64 -4.39 -13.28
C ALA A 22 15.03 -5.73 -12.79
N GLY A 23 15.72 -6.85 -13.02
CA GLY A 23 15.31 -8.16 -12.52
C GLY A 23 15.26 -8.22 -10.99
N ILE A 24 16.30 -7.74 -10.30
CA ILE A 24 16.33 -7.64 -8.84
C ILE A 24 15.18 -6.77 -8.33
N LEU A 25 14.94 -5.61 -8.95
CA LEU A 25 13.90 -4.68 -8.53
C LEU A 25 12.51 -5.32 -8.51
N VAL A 26 12.24 -6.25 -9.44
CA VAL A 26 10.96 -6.96 -9.53
C VAL A 26 10.92 -8.17 -8.58
N VAL A 27 12.01 -8.92 -8.45
CA VAL A 27 12.03 -10.17 -7.68
C VAL A 27 12.14 -9.94 -6.17
N VAL A 28 12.90 -8.93 -5.73
CA VAL A 28 13.07 -8.58 -4.31
C VAL A 28 11.75 -8.41 -3.56
N PRO A 29 10.78 -7.58 -4.01
CA PRO A 29 9.53 -7.40 -3.29
C PRO A 29 8.72 -8.71 -3.19
N ILE A 30 8.77 -9.56 -4.21
CA ILE A 30 8.08 -10.86 -4.21
C ILE A 30 8.70 -11.79 -3.17
N ILE A 31 10.04 -11.89 -3.12
CA ILE A 31 10.73 -12.71 -2.12
C ILE A 31 10.42 -12.21 -0.71
N ILE A 32 10.47 -10.90 -0.48
CA ILE A 32 10.16 -10.30 0.82
C ILE A 32 8.72 -10.65 1.23
N ALA A 33 7.75 -10.53 0.31
CA ALA A 33 6.36 -10.88 0.58
C ALA A 33 6.22 -12.36 0.99
N ILE A 34 6.86 -13.28 0.27
CA ILE A 34 6.83 -14.73 0.59
C ILE A 34 7.47 -14.99 1.96
N LEU A 35 8.62 -14.39 2.25
CA LEU A 35 9.31 -14.54 3.54
C LEU A 35 8.44 -14.06 4.69
N ILE A 36 7.82 -12.88 4.55
CA ILE A 36 6.88 -12.35 5.55
C ILE A 36 5.70 -13.28 5.74
N LEU A 37 5.13 -13.83 4.65
CA LEU A 37 3.97 -14.72 4.73
C LEU A 37 4.29 -16.01 5.48
N VAL A 38 5.41 -16.66 5.16
CA VAL A 38 5.86 -17.89 5.83
C VAL A 38 6.19 -17.62 7.30
N TRP A 39 6.86 -16.51 7.59
CA TRP A 39 7.16 -16.11 8.96
C TRP A 39 5.88 -15.82 9.76
N LEU A 40 4.91 -15.14 9.17
CA LEU A 40 3.62 -14.82 9.78
C LEU A 40 2.82 -16.08 10.06
N PHE A 41 2.66 -16.99 9.08
CA PHE A 41 1.93 -18.24 9.28
C PHE A 41 2.61 -19.12 10.33
N GLY A 42 3.94 -19.19 10.33
CA GLY A 42 4.68 -19.87 11.38
C GLY A 42 4.45 -19.25 12.76
N TYR A 43 4.40 -17.92 12.86
CA TYR A 43 4.10 -17.22 14.12
C TYR A 43 2.69 -17.53 14.61
N VAL A 44 1.69 -17.45 13.74
CA VAL A 44 0.30 -17.77 14.07
C VAL A 44 0.14 -19.25 14.44
N ASP A 45 0.76 -20.16 13.69
CA ASP A 45 0.72 -21.60 13.98
C ASP A 45 1.33 -21.92 15.34
N ASN A 46 2.44 -21.28 15.73
CA ASN A 46 3.05 -21.49 17.05
C ASN A 46 2.11 -21.11 18.21
N ILE A 47 1.26 -20.10 18.02
CA ILE A 47 0.26 -19.67 19.01
C ILE A 47 -0.99 -20.56 18.92
N ALA A 48 -1.42 -20.91 17.71
CA ALA A 48 -2.68 -21.60 17.46
C ALA A 48 -2.59 -23.12 17.73
N GLN A 49 -1.48 -23.78 17.40
CA GLN A 49 -1.31 -25.22 17.59
C GLN A 49 -1.49 -25.70 19.03
N PRO A 50 -0.94 -25.06 20.08
CA PRO A 50 -1.18 -25.51 21.46
C PRO A 50 -2.64 -25.38 21.87
N VAL A 51 -3.32 -24.31 21.44
CA VAL A 51 -4.76 -24.10 21.67
C VAL A 51 -5.59 -25.14 20.91
N ALA A 52 -5.26 -25.39 19.64
CA ALA A 52 -5.92 -26.39 18.81
C ALA A 52 -5.71 -27.81 19.32
N LYS A 53 -4.50 -28.14 19.79
CA LYS A 53 -4.22 -29.45 20.39
C LYS A 53 -5.00 -29.66 21.69
N SER A 54 -5.17 -28.60 22.49
CA SER A 54 -5.96 -28.65 23.73
C SER A 54 -7.46 -28.80 23.47
N LEU A 55 -8.00 -28.10 22.45
CA LEU A 55 -9.43 -28.12 22.14
C LEU A 55 -9.88 -29.28 21.23
N LEU A 56 -9.06 -29.65 20.24
CA LEU A 56 -9.41 -30.58 19.16
C LEU A 56 -8.58 -31.87 19.19
N GLY A 57 -7.57 -31.98 20.06
CA GLY A 57 -6.75 -33.20 20.21
C GLY A 57 -5.87 -33.56 19.01
N ARG A 58 -5.86 -32.76 17.93
CA ARG A 58 -5.06 -32.98 16.72
C ARG A 58 -4.43 -31.68 16.22
N THR A 59 -3.24 -31.79 15.65
CA THR A 59 -2.60 -30.71 14.90
C THR A 59 -3.24 -30.62 13.51
N ILE A 60 -3.87 -29.50 13.19
CA ILE A 60 -4.45 -29.24 11.87
C ILE A 60 -3.40 -28.47 11.05
N PRO A 61 -2.78 -29.09 10.03
CA PRO A 61 -1.86 -28.38 9.15
C PRO A 61 -2.63 -27.30 8.38
N GLY A 62 -2.09 -26.08 8.31
CA GLY A 62 -2.73 -24.95 7.62
C GLY A 62 -3.74 -24.15 8.47
N LEU A 63 -3.86 -24.44 9.77
CA LEU A 63 -4.71 -23.67 10.67
C LEU A 63 -4.30 -22.19 10.73
N GLY A 64 -3.00 -21.89 10.76
CA GLY A 64 -2.48 -20.53 10.76
C GLY A 64 -2.84 -19.75 9.50
N PHE A 65 -2.92 -20.41 8.34
CA PHE A 65 -3.42 -19.80 7.11
C PHE A 65 -4.88 -19.38 7.27
N ALA A 66 -5.75 -20.29 7.73
CA ALA A 66 -7.17 -20.01 7.93
C ALA A 66 -7.39 -18.87 8.94
N ILE A 67 -6.69 -18.90 10.08
CA ILE A 67 -6.75 -17.85 11.09
C ILE A 67 -6.30 -16.51 10.51
N THR A 68 -5.20 -16.48 9.74
CA THR A 68 -4.69 -15.24 9.15
C THR A 68 -5.69 -14.65 8.15
N VAL A 69 -6.31 -15.47 7.31
CA VAL A 69 -7.36 -15.02 6.37
C VAL A 69 -8.55 -14.40 7.13
N VAL A 70 -9.00 -15.06 8.21
CA VAL A 70 -10.09 -14.54 9.05
C VAL A 70 -9.69 -13.22 9.71
N LEU A 71 -8.48 -13.11 10.25
CA LEU A 71 -7.98 -11.86 10.85
C LEU A 71 -7.90 -10.72 9.84
N ILE A 72 -7.43 -10.98 8.61
CA ILE A 72 -7.39 -9.99 7.53
C ILE A 72 -8.81 -9.52 7.20
N TYR A 73 -9.76 -10.45 7.06
CA TYR A 73 -11.15 -10.13 6.78
C TYR A 73 -11.78 -9.26 7.89
N LEU A 74 -11.62 -9.67 9.15
CA LEU A 74 -12.13 -8.91 10.30
C LEU A 74 -11.49 -7.52 10.40
N THR A 75 -10.20 -7.40 10.10
CA THR A 75 -9.51 -6.11 10.05
C THR A 75 -10.08 -5.21 8.95
N GLY A 76 -10.39 -5.77 7.78
CA GLY A 76 -11.06 -5.05 6.69
C GLY A 76 -12.45 -4.55 7.08
N VAL A 77 -13.25 -5.38 7.73
CA VAL A 77 -14.57 -4.99 8.26
C VAL A 77 -14.43 -3.89 9.33
N ALA A 78 -13.43 -3.98 10.20
CA ALA A 78 -13.15 -2.91 11.16
C ALA A 78 -12.75 -1.60 10.45
N ALA A 79 -11.93 -1.67 9.40
CA ALA A 79 -11.48 -0.48 8.66
C ALA A 79 -12.63 0.29 7.97
N THR A 80 -13.69 -0.40 7.55
CA THR A 80 -14.86 0.25 6.93
C THR A 80 -15.86 0.78 7.96
N SER A 81 -15.89 0.19 9.16
CA SER A 81 -16.80 0.56 10.24
C SER A 81 -16.37 1.84 10.96
N VAL A 82 -17.31 2.74 11.31
CA VAL A 82 -17.01 3.99 12.04
C VAL A 82 -16.30 3.72 13.39
N ILE A 83 -16.76 2.70 14.12
CA ILE A 83 -16.17 2.27 15.39
C ILE A 83 -14.75 1.72 15.15
N GLY A 84 -14.58 0.91 14.11
CA GLY A 84 -13.28 0.32 13.81
C GLY A 84 -12.26 1.35 13.34
N LYS A 85 -12.66 2.39 12.57
CA LYS A 85 -11.79 3.55 12.28
C LYS A 85 -11.28 4.23 13.55
N ARG A 86 -12.14 4.41 14.57
CA ARG A 86 -11.73 4.97 15.87
C ARG A 86 -10.79 4.04 16.63
N LEU A 87 -11.07 2.74 16.66
CA LEU A 87 -10.22 1.74 17.33
C LEU A 87 -8.84 1.64 16.69
N ILE A 88 -8.78 1.63 15.35
CA ILE A 88 -7.53 1.64 14.59
C ILE A 88 -6.73 2.89 14.92
N GLY A 89 -7.35 4.08 14.89
CA GLY A 89 -6.69 5.33 15.26
C GLY A 89 -6.14 5.33 16.70
N TYR A 90 -6.86 4.73 17.65
CA TYR A 90 -6.36 4.56 19.01
C TYR A 90 -5.15 3.63 19.06
N GLY A 91 -5.20 2.49 18.35
CA GLY A 91 -4.06 1.57 18.21
C GLY A 91 -2.84 2.27 17.63
N GLU A 92 -3.00 3.04 16.56
CA GLU A 92 -1.94 3.85 15.96
C GLU A 92 -1.31 4.80 16.98
N SER A 93 -2.13 5.45 17.81
CA SER A 93 -1.64 6.35 18.87
C SER A 93 -0.82 5.62 19.94
N LEU A 94 -1.14 4.35 20.23
CA LEU A 94 -0.35 3.52 21.14
C LEU A 94 0.98 3.12 20.52
N LEU A 95 0.97 2.67 19.26
CA LEU A 95 2.20 2.34 18.53
C LEU A 95 3.11 3.58 18.38
N ALA A 96 2.53 4.77 18.22
CA ALA A 96 3.26 6.03 18.12
C ALA A 96 4.04 6.40 19.39
N ARG A 97 3.72 5.81 20.55
CA ARG A 97 4.48 6.02 21.79
C ARG A 97 5.82 5.30 21.81
N VAL A 98 5.98 4.24 21.02
CA VAL A 98 7.24 3.49 20.94
C VAL A 98 8.01 3.98 19.71
N PRO A 99 9.15 4.69 19.88
CA PRO A 99 9.82 5.39 18.80
C PRO A 99 10.14 4.51 17.59
N LEU A 100 10.62 3.28 17.83
CA LEU A 100 11.01 2.34 16.77
C LEU A 100 9.80 1.87 15.93
N PHE A 101 8.71 1.47 16.58
CA PHE A 101 7.51 1.00 15.88
C PHE A 101 6.82 2.14 15.13
N ARG A 102 6.83 3.36 15.68
CA ARG A 102 6.29 4.54 15.00
C ARG A 102 6.94 4.77 13.65
N TYR A 103 8.26 4.73 13.54
CA TYR A 103 8.96 4.97 12.28
C TYR A 103 8.60 3.93 11.22
N ILE A 104 8.57 2.65 11.59
CA ILE A 104 8.27 1.56 10.66
C ILE A 104 6.80 1.63 10.21
N TYR A 105 5.87 1.73 11.16
CA TYR A 105 4.43 1.76 10.89
C TYR A 105 4.05 2.96 10.00
N THR A 106 4.51 4.16 10.36
CA THR A 106 4.17 5.38 9.62
C THR A 106 4.76 5.37 8.21
N SER A 107 5.99 4.90 8.03
CA SER A 107 6.63 4.82 6.71
C SER A 107 5.87 3.85 5.79
N VAL A 108 5.52 2.66 6.31
CA VAL A 108 4.75 1.68 5.54
C VAL A 108 3.36 2.22 5.23
N LYS A 109 2.67 2.79 6.22
CA LYS A 109 1.33 3.39 6.05
C LYS A 109 1.33 4.48 4.98
N GLN A 110 2.30 5.40 5.01
CA GLN A 110 2.42 6.48 4.02
C GLN A 110 2.60 5.94 2.58
N ILE A 111 3.42 4.90 2.42
CA ILE A 111 3.59 4.25 1.11
C ILE A 111 2.25 3.64 0.68
N MET A 112 1.56 2.90 1.55
CA MET A 112 0.26 2.30 1.23
C MET A 112 -0.80 3.34 0.88
N GLU A 113 -0.90 4.43 1.64
CA GLU A 113 -1.82 5.55 1.39
C GLU A 113 -1.53 6.20 0.04
N SER A 114 -0.26 6.35 -0.35
CA SER A 114 0.12 6.89 -1.66
C SER A 114 -0.33 5.97 -2.82
N PHE A 115 -0.25 4.64 -2.64
CA PHE A 115 -0.76 3.66 -3.60
C PHE A 115 -2.30 3.58 -3.64
N ALA A 116 -2.96 3.85 -2.52
CA ALA A 116 -4.42 3.90 -2.45
C ALA A 116 -4.98 5.19 -3.08
N ALA A 117 -4.37 6.35 -2.76
CA ALA A 117 -4.78 7.66 -3.25
C ALA A 117 -4.57 7.83 -4.76
N SER A 118 -3.60 7.12 -5.36
CA SER A 118 -3.37 7.16 -6.82
C SER A 118 -4.50 6.53 -7.64
N ARG A 119 -5.44 5.81 -7.02
CA ARG A 119 -6.68 5.34 -7.68
C ARG A 119 -7.80 6.38 -7.64
N GLU A 120 -7.77 7.31 -6.69
CA GLU A 120 -8.57 8.53 -6.73
C GLU A 120 -7.73 9.60 -7.43
N THR A 121 -7.53 9.44 -8.75
CA THR A 121 -7.28 10.61 -9.59
C THR A 121 -8.50 11.50 -9.40
N GLY A 122 -8.42 12.44 -8.45
CA GLY A 122 -9.42 13.47 -8.25
C GLY A 122 -9.84 13.94 -9.63
N PHE A 123 -11.13 13.92 -9.89
CA PHE A 123 -11.74 14.30 -11.15
C PHE A 123 -11.06 15.58 -11.65
N LEU A 124 -10.06 15.45 -12.52
CA LEU A 124 -9.47 16.56 -13.26
C LEU A 124 -10.47 16.87 -14.35
N GLN A 125 -11.67 17.29 -13.95
CA GLN A 125 -12.68 17.76 -14.86
C GLN A 125 -12.20 19.13 -15.33
N VAL A 126 -11.70 19.14 -16.56
CA VAL A 126 -11.33 20.35 -17.25
C VAL A 126 -12.62 21.01 -17.72
N VAL A 127 -12.89 22.19 -17.20
CA VAL A 127 -14.07 22.98 -17.56
C VAL A 127 -13.63 24.20 -18.37
N LEU A 128 -14.48 24.59 -19.31
CA LEU A 128 -14.32 25.83 -20.06
C LEU A 128 -15.18 26.88 -19.37
N VAL A 129 -14.56 27.93 -18.82
CA VAL A 129 -15.26 28.99 -18.09
C VAL A 129 -15.16 30.28 -18.89
N GLU A 130 -16.25 31.05 -18.96
CA GLU A 130 -16.21 32.37 -19.59
C GLU A 130 -15.63 33.41 -18.61
N PHE A 131 -14.47 33.97 -18.94
CA PHE A 131 -13.82 35.01 -18.15
C PHE A 131 -12.83 35.81 -19.02
N PRO A 132 -12.68 37.15 -18.85
CA PRO A 132 -13.46 38.05 -18.00
C PRO A 132 -14.74 38.61 -18.65
N LYS A 133 -14.98 38.36 -19.94
CA LYS A 133 -16.18 38.84 -20.67
C LYS A 133 -16.79 37.72 -21.52
N LYS A 134 -18.09 37.82 -21.80
CA LYS A 134 -18.82 36.87 -22.66
C LYS A 134 -18.10 36.70 -24.00
N GLY A 135 -17.90 35.45 -24.40
CA GLY A 135 -17.17 35.07 -25.61
C GLY A 135 -15.66 34.83 -25.42
N MET A 136 -15.07 35.14 -24.26
CA MET A 136 -13.70 34.74 -23.92
C MET A 136 -13.73 33.53 -23.01
N ARG A 137 -13.11 32.43 -23.44
CA ARG A 137 -13.12 31.14 -22.76
C ARG A 137 -11.74 30.81 -22.21
N VAL A 138 -11.68 30.46 -20.93
CA VAL A 138 -10.46 30.03 -20.24
C VAL A 138 -10.63 28.59 -19.75
N ILE A 139 -9.51 27.88 -19.65
CA ILE A 139 -9.47 26.51 -19.14
C ILE A 139 -9.35 26.58 -17.61
N GLY A 140 -10.26 25.91 -16.92
CA GLY A 140 -10.25 25.77 -15.46
C GLY A 140 -10.21 24.31 -15.03
N PHE A 141 -9.64 24.06 -13.84
CA PHE A 141 -9.63 22.75 -13.21
C PHE A 141 -10.57 22.78 -12.00
N VAL A 142 -11.51 21.83 -11.94
CA VAL A 142 -12.37 21.66 -10.76
C VAL A 142 -11.53 21.02 -9.64
N THR A 143 -11.36 21.72 -8.53
CA THR A 143 -10.55 21.26 -7.39
C THR A 143 -11.39 20.77 -6.22
N SER A 144 -12.64 21.21 -6.11
CA SER A 144 -13.61 20.78 -5.09
C SER A 144 -15.02 21.22 -5.49
N GLU A 145 -16.04 20.50 -5.02
CA GLU A 145 -17.45 20.91 -5.12
C GLU A 145 -17.89 21.52 -3.78
N ALA A 146 -18.39 22.75 -3.81
CA ALA A 146 -18.95 23.43 -2.65
C ALA A 146 -20.44 23.66 -2.87
N CYS A 147 -21.28 23.16 -1.95
CA CYS A 147 -22.68 23.56 -1.88
C CYS A 147 -22.74 24.98 -1.31
N VAL A 148 -22.98 25.96 -2.18
CA VAL A 148 -23.32 27.31 -1.74
C VAL A 148 -24.83 27.33 -1.53
N GLU A 149 -25.27 27.41 -0.28
CA GLU A 149 -26.67 27.70 0.02
C GLU A 149 -27.01 29.07 -0.58
N SER A 150 -28.02 29.08 -1.43
CA SER A 150 -28.47 30.29 -2.13
C SER A 150 -29.02 31.27 -1.11
N GLY A 151 -28.28 32.35 -0.85
CA GLY A 151 -28.83 33.51 -0.18
C GLY A 151 -29.89 34.16 -1.07
N GLU A 152 -31.17 33.87 -0.81
CA GLU A 152 -32.30 34.65 -1.28
C GLU A 152 -32.25 36.05 -0.65
N ASN A 153 -32.32 37.08 -1.49
CA ASN A 153 -32.76 38.42 -1.12
C ASN A 153 -34.28 38.49 -1.20
#